data_AF-A0AAU2E7Z1-F1
#
_entry.id   AF-A0AAU2E7Z1-F1
#
_cell.length_a   1.000
_cell.length_b   1.000
_cell.length_c   1.000
_cell.angle_alpha   90.00
_cell.angle_beta   90.00
_cell.angle_gamma   90.00
#
_symmetry.space_group_name_H-M   'P 1'
#
loop_
_entity.id
_entity.type
_entity.pdbx_description
1 polymer ?
#
loop_
_entity_poly.entity_id
_entity_poly.type
_entity_poly.pdbx_seq_one_letter_code
_entity_poly.pdbx_strand_id
1 'polypeptide(L)'
;MELMKSRRALRLAYAQLEILEETEGEHEVFLDAFISAIAMIRNVGSVIDSESKGNREHSFATWWDQTAANPLYRCIKEVRDLTFKRLEDRVHIKHEVNVTTAVATGTAYNPTVRISDATQVEVSQDGRVVETREVRMTAEAEAESGAQDTPTYSRRWMFSGGQCDGQELLPALHQFLDWMRDDVIPEAERRTVST
;
A
#
# COMPACT_ATOMS: atom_id res chain seq x y z
N MET A 1 -21.76 11.96 -20.52
CA MET A 1 -22.03 10.53 -20.89
C MET A 1 -21.54 9.66 -19.75
N GLU A 2 -22.28 8.65 -19.29
CA GLU A 2 -21.80 7.78 -18.21
C GLU A 2 -20.71 6.82 -18.71
N LEU A 3 -19.59 6.73 -17.98
CA LEU A 3 -18.42 5.92 -18.35
C LEU A 3 -18.50 4.55 -17.64
N MET A 4 -19.38 3.69 -18.17
CA MET A 4 -19.72 2.39 -17.56
C MET A 4 -18.50 1.46 -17.38
N LYS A 5 -17.57 1.43 -18.35
CA LYS A 5 -16.36 0.59 -18.25
C LYS A 5 -15.42 1.15 -17.18
N SER A 6 -15.30 2.47 -17.07
CA SER A 6 -14.51 3.14 -16.05
C SER A 6 -15.06 2.88 -14.65
N ARG A 7 -16.38 2.99 -14.45
CA ARG A 7 -17.05 2.63 -13.18
C ARG A 7 -16.89 1.16 -12.83
N ARG A 8 -16.92 0.26 -13.83
CA ARG A 8 -16.62 -1.17 -13.62
C ARG A 8 -15.16 -1.39 -13.23
N ALA A 9 -14.21 -0.74 -13.90
CA ALA A 9 -12.80 -0.83 -13.58
C ALA A 9 -12.52 -0.36 -12.14
N LEU A 10 -13.14 0.73 -11.71
CA LEU A 10 -13.07 1.23 -10.34
C LEU A 10 -13.56 0.18 -9.32
N ARG A 11 -14.73 -0.44 -9.55
CA ARG A 11 -15.24 -1.50 -8.67
C ARG A 11 -14.29 -2.69 -8.55
N LEU A 12 -13.69 -3.11 -9.67
CA LEU A 12 -12.69 -4.19 -9.66
C LEU A 12 -11.42 -3.78 -8.92
N ALA A 13 -11.01 -2.52 -9.02
CA ALA A 13 -9.86 -2.00 -8.29
C ALA A 13 -10.10 -2.01 -6.77
N TYR A 14 -11.28 -1.59 -6.30
CA TYR A 14 -11.65 -1.71 -4.88
C TYR A 14 -11.67 -3.17 -4.40
N ALA A 15 -12.23 -4.08 -5.19
CA ALA A 15 -12.25 -5.50 -4.83
C ALA A 15 -10.82 -6.10 -4.72
N GLN A 16 -9.87 -5.61 -5.51
CA GLN A 16 -8.46 -6.01 -5.35
C GLN A 16 -7.78 -5.35 -4.15
N LEU A 17 -8.17 -4.12 -3.81
CA LEU A 17 -7.67 -3.45 -2.61
C LEU A 17 -8.15 -4.20 -1.35
N GLU A 18 -9.40 -4.63 -1.31
CA GLU A 18 -9.95 -5.46 -0.21
C GLU A 18 -9.15 -6.75 -0.02
N ILE A 19 -8.85 -7.49 -1.09
CA ILE A 19 -7.99 -8.68 -1.02
C ILE A 19 -6.58 -8.34 -0.50
N LEU A 20 -6.04 -7.18 -0.90
CA LEU A 20 -4.74 -6.74 -0.44
C LEU A 20 -4.75 -6.40 1.07
N GLU A 21 -5.84 -5.84 1.58
CA GLU A 21 -6.03 -5.57 3.01
C GLU A 21 -6.18 -6.86 3.82
N GLU A 22 -6.97 -7.82 3.33
CA GLU A 22 -7.15 -9.13 3.98
C GLU A 22 -5.82 -9.90 4.11
N THR A 23 -4.88 -9.65 3.20
CA THR A 23 -3.58 -10.32 3.13
C THR A 23 -2.46 -9.51 3.79
N GLU A 24 -2.73 -8.34 4.39
CA GLU A 24 -1.71 -7.44 4.97
C GLU A 24 -0.79 -8.15 5.99
N GLY A 25 -1.35 -9.09 6.74
CA GLY A 25 -0.64 -9.88 7.75
C GLY A 25 0.26 -10.98 7.19
N GLU A 26 0.14 -11.33 5.91
CA GLU A 26 0.81 -12.48 5.28
C GLU A 26 1.81 -12.01 4.22
N HIS A 27 3.09 -11.89 4.57
CA HIS A 27 4.10 -11.22 3.72
C HIS A 27 4.16 -11.73 2.27
N GLU A 28 4.27 -13.04 2.05
CA GLU A 28 4.38 -13.62 0.71
C GLU A 28 3.08 -13.44 -0.09
N VAL A 29 1.93 -13.71 0.54
CA VAL A 29 0.61 -13.58 -0.07
C VAL A 29 0.30 -12.13 -0.43
N PHE A 30 0.69 -11.19 0.44
CA PHE A 30 0.55 -9.75 0.22
C PHE A 30 1.34 -9.29 -1.00
N LEU A 31 2.59 -9.73 -1.15
CA LEU A 31 3.43 -9.35 -2.30
C LEU A 31 2.83 -9.85 -3.62
N ASP A 32 2.31 -11.07 -3.65
CA ASP A 32 1.64 -11.63 -4.82
C ASP A 32 0.33 -10.88 -5.13
N ALA A 33 -0.49 -10.64 -4.11
CA ALA A 33 -1.74 -9.87 -4.23
C ALA A 33 -1.47 -8.44 -4.70
N PHE A 34 -0.39 -7.81 -4.22
CA PHE A 34 -0.02 -6.45 -4.54
C PHE A 34 0.21 -6.24 -6.03
N ILE A 35 0.87 -7.19 -6.71
CA ILE A 35 1.14 -7.11 -8.15
C ILE A 35 -0.17 -7.02 -8.95
N SER A 36 -1.16 -7.83 -8.58
CA SER A 36 -2.49 -7.80 -9.21
C SER A 36 -3.23 -6.51 -8.86
N ALA A 37 -3.24 -6.13 -7.58
CA ALA A 37 -3.94 -4.95 -7.10
C ALA A 37 -3.44 -3.67 -7.77
N ILE A 38 -2.13 -3.43 -7.79
CA ILE A 38 -1.58 -2.21 -8.39
C ILE A 38 -1.83 -2.14 -9.89
N ALA A 39 -1.87 -3.28 -10.59
CA ALA A 39 -2.20 -3.32 -12.01
C ALA A 39 -3.66 -2.88 -12.25
N MET A 40 -4.61 -3.38 -11.45
CA MET A 40 -6.03 -3.02 -11.57
C MET A 40 -6.30 -1.57 -11.15
N ILE A 41 -5.70 -1.12 -10.05
CA ILE A 41 -5.83 0.26 -9.55
C ILE A 41 -5.32 1.25 -10.59
N ARG A 42 -4.12 1.03 -11.15
CA ARG A 42 -3.57 1.89 -12.20
C ARG A 42 -4.39 1.84 -13.49
N ASN A 43 -5.05 0.72 -13.78
CA ASN A 43 -5.83 0.55 -15.01
C ASN A 43 -7.06 1.47 -15.08
N VAL A 44 -7.61 1.92 -13.95
CA VAL A 44 -8.80 2.80 -13.93
C VAL A 44 -8.58 4.04 -14.80
N GLY A 45 -7.44 4.72 -14.68
CA GLY A 45 -7.12 5.89 -15.51
C GLY A 45 -6.98 5.56 -17.00
N SER A 46 -6.38 4.42 -17.34
CA SER A 46 -6.27 3.97 -18.73
C SER A 46 -7.63 3.66 -19.37
N VAL A 47 -8.57 3.13 -18.57
CA VAL A 47 -9.93 2.84 -19.04
C VAL A 47 -10.71 4.13 -19.30
N ILE A 48 -10.55 5.16 -18.46
CA ILE A 48 -11.17 6.49 -18.68
C ILE A 48 -10.70 7.08 -20.00
N ASP A 49 -9.39 7.08 -20.25
CA ASP A 49 -8.85 7.57 -21.51
C ASP A 49 -9.42 6.74 -22.68
N SER A 50 -9.32 5.42 -22.65
CA SER A 50 -9.83 4.57 -23.73
C SER A 50 -11.34 4.73 -24.00
N GLU A 51 -12.17 4.76 -22.96
CA GLU A 51 -13.64 4.83 -23.07
C GLU A 51 -14.14 6.19 -23.53
N SER A 52 -13.49 7.27 -23.12
CA SER A 52 -13.85 8.62 -23.56
C SER A 52 -13.48 8.89 -25.03
N LYS A 53 -12.55 8.11 -25.60
CA LYS A 53 -12.02 8.33 -26.96
C LYS A 53 -13.14 8.37 -28.01
N GLY A 54 -13.12 9.40 -28.85
CA GLY A 54 -14.13 9.63 -29.88
C GLY A 54 -15.34 10.46 -29.43
N ASN A 55 -15.57 10.60 -28.12
CA ASN A 55 -16.68 11.36 -27.54
C ASN A 55 -16.20 12.54 -26.66
N ARG A 56 -14.91 12.89 -26.73
CA ARG A 56 -14.29 13.89 -25.87
C ARG A 56 -14.62 15.31 -26.35
N GLU A 57 -14.89 16.19 -25.41
CA GLU A 57 -14.82 17.63 -25.67
C GLU A 57 -13.38 18.07 -25.97
N HIS A 58 -13.24 19.23 -26.64
CA HIS A 58 -11.93 19.80 -26.95
C HIS A 58 -11.09 20.08 -25.70
N SER A 59 -11.75 20.38 -24.58
CA SER A 59 -11.10 20.68 -23.28
C SER A 59 -10.59 19.44 -22.54
N PHE A 60 -10.99 18.22 -22.96
CA PHE A 60 -10.69 16.99 -22.24
C PHE A 60 -9.18 16.73 -22.18
N ALA A 61 -8.46 16.90 -23.29
CA ALA A 61 -7.03 16.58 -23.36
C ALA A 61 -6.23 17.41 -22.35
N THR A 62 -6.46 18.73 -22.32
CA THR A 62 -5.80 19.63 -21.35
C THR A 62 -6.13 19.27 -19.91
N TRP A 63 -7.39 18.96 -19.61
CA TRP A 63 -7.80 18.53 -18.28
C TRP A 63 -7.15 17.18 -17.89
N TRP A 64 -7.08 16.23 -18.82
CA TRP A 64 -6.48 14.93 -18.59
C TRP A 64 -4.98 15.02 -18.34
N ASP A 65 -4.26 15.87 -19.08
CA ASP A 65 -2.84 16.12 -18.85
C ASP A 65 -2.57 16.71 -17.46
N GLN A 66 -3.44 17.62 -16.99
CA GLN A 66 -3.38 18.17 -15.63
C GLN A 66 -3.69 17.10 -14.57
N THR A 67 -4.70 16.28 -14.82
CA THR A 67 -5.10 15.16 -13.95
C THR A 67 -3.97 14.14 -13.83
N ALA A 68 -3.36 13.76 -14.95
CA ALA A 68 -2.22 12.84 -14.99
C ALA A 68 -0.93 13.44 -14.39
N ALA A 69 -0.87 14.76 -14.23
CA ALA A 69 0.20 15.44 -13.52
C ALA A 69 0.02 15.46 -12.00
N ASN A 70 -1.14 15.06 -11.47
CA ASN A 70 -1.39 14.96 -10.03
C ASN A 70 -0.35 14.02 -9.36
N PRO A 71 0.24 14.42 -8.21
CA PRO A 71 1.23 13.59 -7.51
C PRO A 71 0.76 12.16 -7.20
N LEU A 72 -0.50 11.99 -6.79
CA LEU A 72 -1.09 10.66 -6.52
C LEU A 72 -1.14 9.81 -7.78
N TYR A 73 -1.58 10.40 -8.90
CA TYR A 73 -1.62 9.69 -10.19
C TYR A 73 -0.23 9.26 -10.66
N ARG A 74 0.76 10.16 -10.53
CA ARG A 74 2.15 9.86 -10.89
C ARG A 74 2.73 8.77 -10.01
N CYS A 75 2.49 8.84 -8.72
CA CYS A 75 2.90 7.81 -7.77
C CYS A 75 2.38 6.42 -8.16
N ILE A 76 1.06 6.25 -8.32
CA ILE A 76 0.49 4.94 -8.68
C ILE A 76 1.00 4.43 -10.02
N LYS A 77 1.22 5.34 -10.99
CA LYS A 77 1.80 5.00 -12.27
C LYS A 77 3.25 4.50 -12.14
N GLU A 78 4.08 5.21 -11.39
CA GLU A 78 5.48 4.86 -11.14
C GLU A 78 5.60 3.52 -10.43
N VAL A 79 4.83 3.32 -9.36
CA VAL A 79 4.79 2.07 -8.59
C VAL A 79 4.48 0.90 -9.52
N ARG A 80 3.40 0.98 -10.31
CA ARG A 80 3.06 -0.07 -11.28
C ARG A 80 4.18 -0.34 -12.26
N ASP A 81 4.74 0.71 -12.87
CA ASP A 81 5.74 0.55 -13.92
C ASP A 81 7.04 -0.08 -13.38
N LEU A 82 7.33 0.09 -12.08
CA LEU A 82 8.47 -0.50 -11.40
C LEU A 82 8.20 -1.94 -10.94
N THR A 83 7.00 -2.25 -10.44
CA THR A 83 6.57 -3.62 -10.12
C THR A 83 6.70 -4.55 -11.34
N PHE A 84 6.37 -4.06 -12.55
CA PHE A 84 6.48 -4.84 -13.77
C PHE A 84 7.89 -4.91 -14.37
N LYS A 85 8.77 -3.96 -14.05
CA LYS A 85 10.13 -3.92 -14.64
C LYS A 85 11.15 -4.77 -13.90
N ARG A 86 10.83 -5.36 -12.74
CA ARG A 86 11.72 -6.24 -11.94
C ARG A 86 13.14 -5.67 -11.67
N LEU A 87 13.36 -4.37 -11.84
CA LEU A 87 14.71 -3.81 -11.93
C LEU A 87 14.80 -2.43 -11.28
N GLU A 88 15.83 -2.33 -10.41
CA GLU A 88 16.52 -1.18 -9.84
C GLU A 88 15.94 -0.55 -8.57
N ASP A 89 16.57 -0.84 -7.42
CA ASP A 89 17.01 -0.04 -6.23
C ASP A 89 16.30 1.28 -5.83
N ARG A 90 15.20 1.67 -6.47
CA ARG A 90 14.68 3.03 -6.43
C ARG A 90 13.25 3.12 -5.95
N VAL A 91 12.39 2.13 -6.20
CA VAL A 91 11.07 2.07 -5.56
C VAL A 91 10.69 0.65 -5.17
N HIS A 92 10.37 0.43 -3.89
CA HIS A 92 9.94 -0.86 -3.34
C HIS A 92 8.81 -0.63 -2.35
N ILE A 93 8.08 -1.68 -1.98
CA ILE A 93 7.31 -1.62 -0.73
C ILE A 93 8.20 -2.12 0.39
N LYS A 94 8.31 -1.34 1.47
CA LYS A 94 9.00 -1.73 2.69
C LYS A 94 7.98 -2.24 3.71
N HIS A 95 8.26 -3.40 4.28
CA HIS A 95 7.51 -3.95 5.40
C HIS A 95 8.14 -3.46 6.70
N GLU A 96 7.42 -2.64 7.48
CA GLU A 96 7.86 -2.16 8.78
C GLU A 96 7.11 -2.88 9.90
N VAL A 97 7.85 -3.53 10.79
CA VAL A 97 7.31 -4.19 11.99
C VAL A 97 7.75 -3.37 13.21
N ASN A 98 6.80 -2.66 13.84
CA ASN A 98 7.06 -1.97 15.11
C ASN A 98 6.61 -2.87 16.27
N VAL A 99 7.53 -3.13 17.21
CA VAL A 99 7.25 -3.89 18.44
C VAL A 99 7.24 -2.90 19.60
N THR A 100 6.06 -2.70 20.19
CA THR A 100 5.92 -1.90 21.41
C THR A 100 5.78 -2.84 22.58
N THR A 101 6.85 -3.08 23.32
CA THR A 101 6.76 -3.69 24.64
C THR A 101 6.38 -2.60 25.63
N ALA A 102 5.19 -2.70 26.24
CA ALA A 102 4.96 -1.98 27.47
C ALA A 102 5.89 -2.61 28.51
N VAL A 103 7.03 -1.97 28.77
CA VAL A 103 7.85 -2.35 29.91
C VAL A 103 7.27 -1.62 31.10
N ALA A 104 6.32 -2.23 31.81
CA ALA A 104 6.00 -1.81 33.16
C ALA A 104 7.19 -2.12 34.09
N THR A 105 8.21 -1.27 34.07
CA THR A 105 9.18 -1.19 35.16
C THR A 105 9.30 0.25 35.61
N GLY A 106 8.97 0.49 36.88
CA GLY A 106 9.27 1.71 37.63
C GLY A 106 10.77 1.95 37.85
N THR A 107 11.61 1.66 36.87
CA THR A 107 13.02 2.05 36.82
C THR A 107 13.39 2.34 35.37
N ALA A 108 13.97 3.52 35.14
CA ALA A 108 14.30 4.08 33.85
C ALA A 108 15.24 3.18 33.02
N TYR A 109 14.68 2.34 32.14
CA TYR A 109 15.47 1.49 31.25
C TYR A 109 14.79 1.35 29.89
N ASN A 110 15.54 1.59 28.81
CA ASN A 110 15.07 1.62 27.43
C ASN A 110 15.83 0.52 26.63
N PRO A 111 15.32 -0.72 26.55
CA PRO A 111 15.95 -1.72 25.69
C PRO A 111 15.76 -1.36 24.21
N THR A 112 16.80 -1.57 23.39
CA THR A 112 16.72 -1.39 21.93
C THR A 112 16.63 -2.77 21.28
N VAL A 113 15.50 -3.07 20.64
CA VAL A 113 15.29 -4.31 19.89
C VAL A 113 15.59 -4.03 18.41
N ARG A 114 16.46 -4.84 17.80
CA ARG A 114 16.73 -4.80 16.35
C ARG A 114 16.26 -6.12 15.73
N ILE A 115 15.43 -6.03 14.70
CA ILE A 115 14.95 -7.19 13.94
C ILE A 115 15.67 -7.15 12.59
N SER A 116 16.50 -8.15 12.32
CA SER A 116 17.39 -8.19 11.15
C SER A 116 16.87 -9.06 9.99
N ASP A 117 15.87 -9.92 10.20
CA ASP A 117 15.09 -10.60 9.15
C ASP A 117 13.99 -11.45 9.79
N ALA A 118 13.02 -11.95 9.00
CA ALA A 118 11.73 -12.54 9.38
C ALA A 118 11.74 -13.74 10.38
N THR A 119 12.89 -14.12 10.94
CA THR A 119 13.04 -15.30 11.80
C THR A 119 13.90 -15.08 13.03
N GLN A 120 14.53 -13.91 13.21
CA GLN A 120 15.42 -13.66 14.35
C GLN A 120 15.17 -12.30 15.01
N VAL A 121 14.99 -12.35 16.32
CA VAL A 121 14.91 -11.16 17.18
C VAL A 121 16.20 -11.08 17.99
N GLU A 122 16.93 -9.97 17.84
CA GLU A 122 18.08 -9.65 18.68
C GLU A 122 17.71 -8.58 19.70
N VAL A 123 17.78 -8.95 20.97
CA VAL A 123 17.66 -8.03 22.09
C VAL A 123 19.06 -7.56 22.45
N SER A 124 19.30 -6.25 22.33
CA SER A 124 20.58 -5.63 22.67
C SER A 124 20.46 -4.76 23.92
N GLN A 125 21.44 -4.91 24.83
CA GLN A 125 21.64 -4.11 26.03
C GLN A 125 23.04 -3.50 25.99
N ASP A 126 23.13 -2.17 26.13
CA ASP A 126 24.40 -1.43 26.14
C ASP A 126 25.34 -1.77 24.96
N GLY A 127 24.77 -1.98 23.78
CA GLY A 127 25.52 -2.33 22.56
C GLY A 127 25.97 -3.79 22.48
N ARG A 128 25.51 -4.65 23.39
CA ARG A 128 25.76 -6.11 23.37
C ARG A 128 24.47 -6.87 23.18
N VAL A 129 24.47 -7.83 22.26
CA VAL A 129 23.35 -8.77 22.09
C VAL A 129 23.29 -9.65 23.33
N VAL A 130 22.18 -9.56 24.07
CA VAL A 130 21.95 -10.34 25.30
C VAL A 130 21.09 -11.56 25.03
N GLU A 131 20.23 -11.48 24.01
CA GLU A 131 19.34 -12.55 23.64
C GLU A 131 19.16 -12.55 22.13
N THR A 132 19.38 -13.72 21.53
CA THR A 132 19.02 -14.00 20.13
C THR A 132 17.93 -15.06 20.18
N ARG A 133 16.72 -14.71 19.76
CA ARG A 133 15.59 -15.65 19.75
C ARG A 133 15.16 -15.92 18.33
N GLU A 134 15.16 -17.21 17.97
CA GLU A 134 14.58 -17.68 16.72
C GLU A 134 13.06 -17.75 16.90
N VAL A 135 12.33 -16.90 16.18
CA VAL A 135 10.86 -16.86 16.25
C VAL A 135 10.34 -17.78 15.15
N ARG A 136 10.02 -19.02 15.51
CA ARG A 136 9.16 -19.85 14.67
C ARG A 136 7.73 -19.33 14.82
N MET A 137 7.18 -18.81 13.72
CA MET A 137 5.74 -18.56 13.60
C MET A 137 5.00 -19.91 13.61
N THR A 138 4.72 -20.45 14.78
CA THR A 138 3.68 -21.47 14.95
C THR A 138 2.47 -20.79 15.58
N ALA A 139 1.33 -20.84 14.89
CA ALA A 139 0.07 -20.18 15.25
C ALA A 139 -0.61 -20.74 16.51
N GLU A 140 0.11 -21.44 17.38
CA GLU A 140 -0.44 -22.14 18.55
C GLU A 140 0.51 -21.95 19.74
N ALA A 141 0.35 -20.85 20.45
CA ALA A 141 0.87 -20.69 21.81
C ALA A 141 -0.01 -19.71 22.61
N GLU A 142 -1.33 -19.90 22.56
CA GLU A 142 -2.25 -19.33 23.54
C GLU A 142 -2.65 -20.42 24.54
N ALA A 143 -1.77 -20.71 25.50
CA ALA A 143 -2.18 -21.27 26.78
C ALA A 143 -1.09 -21.02 27.83
N GLU A 144 -1.47 -20.27 28.86
CA GLU A 144 -0.87 -20.23 30.20
C GLU A 144 0.44 -19.43 30.39
N SER A 145 0.30 -18.12 30.63
CA SER A 145 1.06 -17.43 31.69
C SER A 145 0.47 -16.03 31.96
N GLY A 146 0.33 -15.67 33.24
CA GLY A 146 -0.41 -14.50 33.70
C GLY A 146 0.18 -13.15 33.29
N ALA A 147 -0.72 -12.19 33.03
CA ALA A 147 -0.50 -10.74 32.97
C ALA A 147 0.92 -10.30 32.57
N GLN A 148 1.38 -10.73 31.40
CA GLN A 148 2.53 -10.13 30.73
C GLN A 148 2.00 -9.07 29.78
N ASP A 149 2.46 -7.84 29.96
CA ASP A 149 2.33 -6.75 29.00
C ASP A 149 2.64 -7.29 27.61
N THR A 150 1.58 -7.60 26.86
CA THR A 150 1.73 -8.29 25.58
C THR A 150 2.33 -7.28 24.62
N PRO A 151 3.51 -7.55 24.03
CA PRO A 151 4.07 -6.64 23.04
C PRO A 151 3.03 -6.40 21.96
N THR A 152 2.72 -5.13 21.72
CA THR A 152 1.85 -4.74 20.60
C THR A 152 2.71 -4.73 19.34
N TYR A 153 2.35 -5.57 18.38
CA TYR A 153 2.99 -5.62 17.07
C TYR A 153 2.13 -4.83 16.09
N SER A 154 2.69 -3.82 15.43
CA SER A 154 2.05 -3.17 14.28
C SER A 154 2.89 -3.42 13.04
N ARG A 155 2.25 -3.92 11.98
CA ARG A 155 2.85 -4.06 10.65
C ARG A 155 2.32 -2.95 9.77
N ARG A 156 3.20 -2.36 8.96
CA ARG A 156 2.83 -1.37 7.96
C ARG A 156 3.61 -1.60 6.69
N TRP A 157 2.95 -1.36 5.56
CA TRP A 157 3.56 -1.37 4.26
C TRP A 157 3.74 0.06 3.78
N MET A 158 4.95 0.40 3.38
CA MET A 158 5.34 1.74 2.99
C MET A 158 5.84 1.75 1.56
N PHE A 159 5.50 2.76 0.78
CA PHE A 159 6.28 3.06 -0.40
C PHE A 159 7.68 3.51 0.02
N SER A 160 8.70 2.92 -0.58
CA SER A 160 10.10 3.32 -0.47
C SER A 160 10.49 3.87 -1.82
N GLY A 161 10.92 5.13 -1.90
CA GLY A 161 11.36 5.86 -3.09
C GLY A 161 10.27 6.39 -4.04
N GLY A 162 10.69 7.18 -5.03
CA GLY A 162 9.80 7.78 -6.03
C GLY A 162 8.91 8.90 -5.47
N GLN A 163 7.81 9.22 -6.16
CA GLN A 163 6.90 10.30 -5.74
C GLN A 163 6.11 10.02 -4.45
N CYS A 164 6.09 8.77 -3.99
CA CYS A 164 5.35 8.35 -2.79
C CYS A 164 6.25 7.90 -1.64
N ASP A 165 7.56 8.16 -1.71
CA ASP A 165 8.50 7.72 -0.67
C ASP A 165 8.01 8.09 0.75
N GLY A 166 8.01 7.09 1.63
CA GLY A 166 7.59 7.25 3.03
C GLY A 166 6.08 7.34 3.26
N GLN A 167 5.23 7.11 2.26
CA GLN A 167 3.78 7.04 2.44
C GLN A 167 3.31 5.61 2.75
N GLU A 168 2.34 5.48 3.64
CA GLU A 168 1.67 4.19 3.91
C GLU A 168 0.90 3.74 2.67
N LEU A 169 1.12 2.48 2.28
CA LEU A 169 0.65 1.90 1.03
C LEU A 169 -0.88 1.87 0.94
N LEU A 170 -1.54 1.18 1.87
CA LEU A 170 -2.99 0.98 1.84
C LEU A 170 -3.77 2.32 1.91
N PRO A 171 -3.44 3.26 2.83
CA PRO A 171 -4.09 4.57 2.85
C PRO A 171 -3.93 5.37 1.55
N ALA A 172 -2.74 5.34 0.93
CA ALA A 172 -2.50 6.03 -0.34
C ALA A 172 -3.26 5.40 -1.52
N LEU A 173 -3.41 4.07 -1.54
CA LEU A 173 -4.24 3.37 -2.54
C LEU A 173 -5.72 3.72 -2.39
N HIS A 174 -6.24 3.77 -1.15
CA HIS A 174 -7.60 4.26 -0.87
C HIS A 174 -7.79 5.69 -1.36
N GLN A 175 -6.88 6.59 -0.96
CA GLN A 175 -6.94 7.99 -1.36
C GLN A 175 -6.97 8.14 -2.88
N PHE A 176 -6.18 7.36 -3.62
CA PHE A 176 -6.20 7.36 -5.07
C PHE A 176 -7.56 6.88 -5.63
N LEU A 177 -8.10 5.76 -5.15
CA LEU A 177 -9.38 5.24 -5.66
C LEU A 177 -10.56 6.16 -5.33
N ASP A 178 -10.57 6.74 -4.13
CA ASP A 178 -11.58 7.72 -3.73
C ASP A 178 -11.51 8.99 -4.59
N TRP A 179 -10.31 9.52 -4.85
CA TRP A 179 -10.12 10.63 -5.78
C TRP A 179 -10.60 10.28 -7.20
N MET A 180 -10.32 9.06 -7.67
CA MET A 180 -10.82 8.60 -8.97
C MET A 180 -12.35 8.49 -9.00
N ARG A 181 -12.97 8.03 -7.90
CA ARG A 181 -14.42 7.87 -7.74
C ARG A 181 -15.15 9.21 -7.68
N ASP A 182 -14.65 10.12 -6.87
CA ASP A 182 -15.39 11.31 -6.44
C ASP A 182 -15.10 12.51 -7.36
N ASP A 183 -13.89 12.59 -7.93
CA ASP A 183 -13.48 13.72 -8.76
C ASP A 183 -13.26 13.34 -10.22
N VAL A 184 -12.40 12.36 -10.49
CA VAL A 184 -11.88 12.13 -11.86
C VAL A 184 -12.91 11.52 -12.80
N ILE A 185 -13.60 10.44 -12.40
CA ILE A 185 -14.62 9.81 -13.23
C ILE A 185 -15.80 10.76 -13.48
N PRO A 186 -16.38 11.43 -12.47
CA PRO A 186 -17.47 12.38 -12.71
C PRO A 186 -17.07 13.54 -13.63
N GLU A 187 -15.85 14.06 -13.50
CA GLU A 187 -15.36 15.12 -14.39
C GLU A 187 -15.11 14.61 -15.82
N ALA A 188 -14.58 13.39 -15.98
CA ALA A 188 -14.45 12.76 -17.29
C ALA A 188 -15.82 12.57 -17.96
N GLU A 189 -16.83 12.14 -17.21
CA GLU A 189 -18.21 11.97 -17.69
C GLU A 189 -18.84 13.30 -18.12
N ARG A 190 -18.56 14.39 -17.40
CA ARG A 190 -19.00 15.75 -17.75
C ARG A 190 -18.36 16.24 -19.05
N ARG A 191 -17.07 15.96 -19.24
CA ARG A 191 -16.29 16.35 -20.43
C ARG A 191 -16.41 15.40 -21.63
N THR A 192 -17.30 14.41 -21.53
CA THR A 192 -17.57 13.44 -22.59
C THR A 192 -19.02 13.58 -23.05
N VAL A 193 -19.19 14.03 -24.30
CA VAL A 193 -20.50 14.27 -24.90
C VAL A 193 -21.18 12.96 -25.31
N SER A 194 -22.50 12.90 -25.17
CA SER A 194 -23.29 11.82 -25.75
C SER A 194 -23.56 12.18 -27.19
N THR A 195 -22.83 11.56 -28.11
CA THR A 195 -23.06 11.70 -29.55
C THR A 195 -24.27 10.91 -30.01
#